data_AF-A0A1Q6QIA2-F1
#
_entry.id   AF-A0A1Q6QIA2-F1
#
_cell.length_a   1.000
_cell.length_b   1.000
_cell.length_c   1.000
_cell.angle_alpha   90.00
_cell.angle_beta   90.00
_cell.angle_gamma   90.00
#
_symmetry.space_group_name_H-M   'P 1'
#
loop_
_entity.id
_entity.type
_entity.pdbx_description
1 polymer ?
#
loop_
_entity_poly.entity_id
_entity_poly.type
_entity_poly.pdbx_seq_one_letter_code
_entity_poly.pdbx_strand_id
1 'polypeptide(L)'
;MLYQFICRYVAYKTATITYTYGNGLISDSRKETDSAPKKRYYHYNHIGSTTSITDADGDLLYSFTYGTYGEFTEIYDADGQKMAGEAVDQRSIRETLQAEKLRFLYNGRYGVETGANGLYYMRARYYNPQIKRFINRDIIDGSITDSQSLNKYSYVQGNPVSLIDHLEPQP
;
A
#
# COMPACT_ATOMS: atom_id res chain seq x y z
N MET A 1 25.71 -8.32 10.79
CA MET A 1 24.57 -7.58 10.21
C MET A 1 23.35 -7.97 11.01
N LEU A 2 22.95 -7.16 12.00
CA LEU A 2 21.74 -7.42 12.79
C LEU A 2 20.54 -7.04 11.92
N TYR A 3 19.70 -8.00 11.57
CA TYR A 3 18.38 -7.70 10.99
C TYR A 3 17.50 -7.13 12.11
N GLN A 4 17.24 -5.83 12.06
CA GLN A 4 16.36 -5.20 13.03
C GLN A 4 14.91 -5.48 12.60
N PHE A 5 14.27 -6.45 13.24
CA PHE A 5 12.83 -6.62 13.14
C PHE A 5 12.17 -5.40 13.77
N ILE A 6 11.65 -4.50 12.93
CA ILE A 6 10.86 -3.38 13.40
C ILE A 6 9.41 -3.86 13.50
N CYS A 7 8.78 -3.64 14.65
CA CYS A 7 7.36 -3.87 14.83
C CYS A 7 6.64 -2.52 14.98
N ARG A 8 5.58 -2.30 14.18
CA ARG A 8 4.72 -1.11 14.31
C ARG A 8 3.37 -1.49 14.88
N TYR A 9 2.90 -0.70 15.82
CA TYR A 9 1.64 -0.92 16.53
C TYR A 9 0.60 0.12 16.11
N VAL A 10 -0.63 -0.32 15.81
CA VAL A 10 -1.77 0.56 15.53
C VAL A 10 -2.98 0.06 16.30
N ALA A 11 -3.52 0.92 17.18
CA ALA A 11 -4.76 0.65 17.91
C ALA A 11 -5.96 1.31 17.24
N TYR A 12 -7.07 0.57 17.21
CA TYR A 12 -8.40 1.02 16.88
C TYR A 12 -9.30 0.80 18.08
N LYS A 13 -10.50 1.39 18.06
CA LYS A 13 -11.49 1.24 19.14
C LYS A 13 -11.84 -0.22 19.44
N THR A 14 -11.85 -1.10 18.43
CA THR A 14 -12.26 -2.51 18.58
C THR A 14 -11.15 -3.52 18.31
N ALA A 15 -9.97 -3.07 17.85
CA ALA A 15 -8.89 -3.97 17.49
C ALA A 15 -7.53 -3.34 17.58
N THR A 16 -6.54 -4.21 17.67
CA THR A 16 -5.13 -3.87 17.58
C THR A 16 -4.51 -4.58 16.39
N ILE A 17 -3.67 -3.88 15.63
CA ILE A 17 -2.87 -4.47 14.56
C ILE A 17 -1.40 -4.24 14.84
N THR A 18 -0.63 -5.33 14.82
CA THR A 18 0.83 -5.32 14.92
C THR A 18 1.42 -5.73 13.58
N TYR A 19 2.22 -4.85 12.98
CA TYR A 19 2.92 -5.09 11.73
C TYR A 19 4.35 -5.52 11.99
N THR A 20 4.83 -6.53 11.26
CA THR A 20 6.20 -7.05 11.34
C THR A 20 6.93 -6.73 10.04
N TYR A 21 8.10 -6.10 10.19
CA TYR A 21 8.96 -5.70 9.09
C TYR A 21 10.32 -6.43 9.14
N GLY A 22 10.87 -6.73 7.98
CA GLY A 22 12.28 -7.06 7.76
C GLY A 22 12.88 -6.05 6.78
N ASN A 23 13.24 -6.48 5.57
CA ASN A 23 13.62 -5.58 4.45
C ASN A 23 12.41 -4.82 3.84
N GLY A 24 11.26 -4.88 4.49
CA GLY A 24 9.96 -4.42 4.04
C GLY A 24 8.87 -5.02 4.93
N LEU A 25 7.62 -4.63 4.73
CA LEU A 25 6.49 -5.26 5.42
C LEU A 25 6.45 -6.76 5.07
N ILE A 26 6.19 -7.60 6.06
CA ILE A 26 6.12 -9.07 5.88
C ILE A 26 4.72 -9.57 6.23
N SER A 27 4.26 -9.22 7.42
CA SER A 27 3.00 -9.73 7.96
C SER A 27 2.36 -8.72 8.91
N ASP A 28 1.08 -8.89 9.16
CA ASP A 28 0.41 -8.25 10.29
C ASP A 28 -0.35 -9.27 11.15
N SER A 29 -0.58 -8.90 12.40
CA SER A 29 -1.36 -9.67 13.36
C SER A 29 -2.47 -8.77 13.89
N ARG A 30 -3.71 -9.07 13.49
CA ARG A 30 -4.92 -8.36 13.91
C ARG A 30 -5.57 -9.08 15.07
N LYS A 31 -5.72 -8.40 16.20
CA LYS A 31 -6.41 -8.88 17.40
C LYS A 31 -7.64 -8.00 17.65
N GLU A 32 -8.83 -8.53 17.43
CA GLU A 32 -10.07 -7.92 17.93
C GLU A 32 -10.22 -8.20 19.43
N THR A 33 -10.99 -7.39 20.16
CA THR A 33 -11.09 -7.42 21.63
C THR A 33 -11.33 -8.84 22.20
N ASP A 34 -12.24 -9.60 21.59
CA ASP A 34 -12.68 -10.91 22.09
C ASP A 34 -12.34 -12.06 21.12
N SER A 35 -11.23 -11.94 20.38
CA SER A 35 -10.84 -12.95 19.40
C SER A 35 -9.36 -13.28 19.47
N ALA A 36 -9.02 -14.52 19.07
CA ALA A 36 -7.65 -14.90 18.82
C ALA A 36 -7.02 -14.00 17.74
N PRO A 37 -5.72 -13.70 17.83
CA PRO A 37 -5.05 -12.91 16.81
C PRO A 37 -5.06 -13.66 15.46
N LYS A 38 -5.52 -12.97 14.42
CA LYS A 38 -5.45 -13.46 13.04
C LYS A 38 -4.20 -12.88 12.38
N LYS A 39 -3.34 -13.75 11.86
CA LYS A 39 -2.12 -13.36 11.17
C LYS A 39 -2.35 -13.35 9.66
N ARG A 40 -1.82 -12.33 8.97
CA ARG A 40 -1.85 -12.25 7.52
C ARG A 40 -0.46 -11.97 6.98
N TYR A 41 -0.14 -12.56 5.83
CA TYR A 41 1.14 -12.41 5.15
C TYR A 41 0.93 -11.71 3.82
N TYR A 42 1.81 -10.76 3.51
CA TYR A 42 1.70 -9.92 2.33
C TYR A 42 2.64 -10.43 1.24
N HIS A 43 2.10 -10.55 0.03
CA HIS A 43 2.85 -10.95 -1.17
C HIS A 43 2.93 -9.77 -2.12
N TYR A 44 4.09 -9.59 -2.77
CA TYR A 44 4.38 -8.38 -3.52
C TYR A 44 4.82 -8.67 -4.95
N ASN A 45 4.53 -7.74 -5.86
CA ASN A 45 5.17 -7.69 -7.18
C ASN A 45 6.57 -7.05 -7.11
N HIS A 46 7.21 -6.90 -8.27
CA HIS A 46 8.59 -6.39 -8.38
C HIS A 46 8.76 -4.93 -7.92
N ILE A 47 7.70 -4.12 -7.92
CA ILE A 47 7.71 -2.75 -7.39
C ILE A 47 7.27 -2.65 -5.92
N GLY A 48 6.98 -3.78 -5.26
CA GLY A 48 6.60 -3.82 -3.85
C GLY A 48 5.12 -3.51 -3.58
N SER A 49 4.25 -3.57 -4.59
CA SER A 49 2.80 -3.50 -4.43
C SER A 49 2.22 -4.85 -4.01
N THR A 50 1.31 -4.83 -3.03
CA THR A 50 0.68 -6.04 -2.48
C THR A 50 -0.22 -6.70 -3.52
N THR A 51 0.13 -7.86 -4.05
CA THR A 51 -0.69 -8.58 -5.03
C THR A 51 -1.68 -9.53 -4.39
N SER A 52 -1.30 -10.11 -3.24
CA SER A 52 -2.17 -11.02 -2.50
C SER A 52 -1.81 -11.01 -1.02
N ILE A 53 -2.76 -11.46 -0.21
CA ILE A 53 -2.61 -11.66 1.23
C ILE A 53 -3.09 -13.06 1.57
N THR A 54 -2.28 -13.80 2.32
CA THR A 54 -2.62 -15.15 2.81
C THR A 54 -2.71 -15.19 4.33
N ASP A 55 -3.34 -16.22 4.88
CA ASP A 55 -3.34 -16.48 6.31
C ASP A 55 -2.08 -17.23 6.78
N ALA A 56 -2.12 -17.77 8.01
CA ALA A 56 -1.00 -18.49 8.62
C ALA A 56 -0.78 -19.90 8.08
N ASP A 57 -1.80 -20.50 7.48
CA ASP A 57 -1.75 -21.83 6.89
C ASP A 57 -1.36 -21.75 5.40
N GLY A 58 -1.39 -20.54 4.83
CA GLY A 58 -1.00 -20.25 3.46
C GLY A 58 -2.19 -20.10 2.52
N ASP A 59 -3.41 -20.15 3.05
CA ASP A 59 -4.63 -19.99 2.27
C ASP A 59 -4.82 -18.53 1.86
N LEU A 60 -5.31 -18.32 0.63
CA LEU A 60 -5.54 -16.99 0.09
C LEU A 60 -6.69 -16.31 0.85
N LEU A 61 -6.47 -15.07 1.30
CA LEU A 61 -7.52 -14.23 1.90
C LEU A 61 -8.01 -13.18 0.90
N TYR A 62 -7.06 -12.49 0.26
CA TYR A 62 -7.35 -11.40 -0.66
C TYR A 62 -6.39 -11.38 -1.84
N SER A 63 -6.88 -10.98 -3.01
CA SER A 63 -6.05 -10.66 -4.17
C SER A 63 -6.39 -9.26 -4.70
N PHE A 64 -5.38 -8.57 -5.22
CA PHE A 64 -5.48 -7.17 -5.63
C PHE A 64 -4.94 -6.95 -7.04
N THR A 65 -5.64 -6.11 -7.80
CA THR A 65 -5.19 -5.67 -9.12
C THR A 65 -5.07 -4.15 -9.18
N TYR A 66 -3.99 -3.69 -9.80
CA TYR A 66 -3.67 -2.26 -9.95
C TYR A 66 -3.44 -1.92 -11.41
N GLY A 67 -3.85 -0.71 -11.81
CA GLY A 67 -3.39 -0.07 -13.02
C GLY A 67 -1.91 0.35 -12.91
N THR A 68 -1.32 0.75 -14.03
CA THR A 68 0.11 1.08 -14.13
C THR A 68 0.57 2.20 -13.21
N TYR A 69 -0.31 3.15 -12.86
CA TYR A 69 -0.01 4.25 -11.94
C TYR A 69 -0.53 3.99 -10.51
N GLY A 70 -0.78 2.73 -10.17
CA GLY A 70 -1.32 2.36 -8.87
C GLY A 70 -2.81 2.63 -8.72
N GLU A 71 -3.55 2.79 -9.82
CA GLU A 71 -5.01 2.87 -9.80
C GLU A 71 -5.56 1.53 -9.27
N PHE A 72 -6.05 1.51 -8.03
CA PHE A 72 -6.64 0.30 -7.47
C PHE A 72 -7.90 -0.07 -8.26
N THR A 73 -7.88 -1.25 -8.88
CA THR A 73 -8.92 -1.65 -9.84
C THR A 73 -9.89 -2.63 -9.18
N GLU A 74 -9.38 -3.71 -8.60
CA GLU A 74 -10.20 -4.82 -8.11
C GLU A 74 -9.62 -5.45 -6.84
N ILE A 75 -10.53 -5.94 -5.99
CA ILE A 75 -10.26 -6.80 -4.84
C ILE A 75 -11.07 -8.09 -4.99
N TYR A 76 -10.41 -9.21 -4.78
CA TYR A 76 -11.01 -10.54 -4.80
C TYR A 76 -10.87 -11.20 -3.43
N ASP A 77 -11.86 -11.99 -3.05
CA ASP A 77 -11.79 -12.86 -1.87
C ASP A 77 -11.04 -14.16 -2.16
N ALA A 78 -11.01 -15.06 -1.16
CA ALA A 78 -10.41 -16.39 -1.25
C ALA A 78 -10.98 -17.25 -2.39
N ASP A 79 -12.27 -17.09 -2.69
CA ASP A 79 -12.99 -17.84 -3.72
C ASP A 79 -12.89 -17.20 -5.11
N GLY A 80 -12.13 -16.10 -5.23
CA GLY A 80 -11.99 -15.34 -6.46
C GLY A 80 -13.22 -14.51 -6.83
N GLN A 81 -14.14 -14.30 -5.90
CA GLN A 81 -15.29 -13.41 -6.10
C GLN A 81 -14.86 -11.95 -5.84
N LYS A 82 -15.41 -11.03 -6.63
CA LYS A 82 -15.13 -9.60 -6.47
C LYS A 82 -15.77 -9.08 -5.19
N MET A 83 -14.97 -8.52 -4.29
CA MET A 83 -15.45 -7.96 -3.01
C MET A 83 -15.95 -6.51 -3.11
N ALA A 84 -15.88 -5.91 -4.29
CA ALA A 84 -16.43 -4.60 -4.61
C ALA A 84 -17.18 -4.69 -5.94
N GLY A 85 -18.41 -4.17 -5.96
CA GLY A 85 -19.43 -4.49 -6.95
C GLY A 85 -19.13 -4.09 -8.39
N GLU A 86 -19.88 -4.70 -9.29
CA GLU A 86 -19.86 -4.65 -10.77
C GLU A 86 -19.49 -3.32 -11.47
N ALA A 87 -19.64 -2.18 -10.79
CA ALA A 87 -19.25 -0.87 -11.28
C ALA A 87 -18.16 -0.29 -10.37
N VAL A 88 -17.10 0.21 -10.99
CA VAL A 88 -15.86 0.78 -10.43
C VAL A 88 -16.11 2.05 -9.58
N ASP A 89 -17.04 2.02 -8.64
CA ASP A 89 -17.15 3.07 -7.63
C ASP A 89 -16.05 2.81 -6.61
N GLN A 90 -14.96 3.57 -6.75
CA GLN A 90 -13.81 3.54 -5.85
C GLN A 90 -14.23 3.63 -4.39
N ARG A 91 -15.38 4.26 -4.09
CA ARG A 91 -15.96 4.29 -2.75
C ARG A 91 -16.15 2.90 -2.14
N SER A 92 -16.80 1.98 -2.85
CA SER A 92 -17.12 0.63 -2.36
C SER A 92 -15.87 -0.16 -2.00
N ILE A 93 -14.85 -0.09 -2.88
CA ILE A 93 -13.53 -0.68 -2.66
C ILE A 93 -12.92 -0.17 -1.35
N ARG A 94 -12.99 1.14 -1.10
CA ARG A 94 -12.35 1.76 0.07
C ARG A 94 -13.08 1.45 1.36
N GLU A 95 -14.39 1.25 1.31
CA GLU A 95 -15.18 0.79 2.44
C GLU A 95 -14.76 -0.64 2.82
N THR A 96 -14.59 -1.53 1.84
CA THR A 96 -14.04 -2.89 2.05
C THR A 96 -12.63 -2.86 2.64
N LEU A 97 -11.72 -2.06 2.08
CA LEU A 97 -10.36 -1.93 2.61
C LEU A 97 -10.32 -1.40 4.05
N GLN A 98 -11.21 -0.46 4.40
CA GLN A 98 -11.32 0.07 5.76
C GLN A 98 -11.91 -0.95 6.73
N ALA A 99 -12.96 -1.67 6.31
CA ALA A 99 -13.56 -2.74 7.11
C ALA A 99 -12.52 -3.83 7.44
N GLU A 100 -11.68 -4.18 6.46
CA GLU A 100 -10.59 -5.15 6.64
C GLU A 100 -9.30 -4.56 7.21
N LYS A 101 -9.30 -3.24 7.48
CA LYS A 101 -8.17 -2.50 8.05
C LYS A 101 -6.88 -2.71 7.24
N LEU A 102 -7.01 -2.81 5.92
CA LEU A 102 -5.92 -3.01 4.95
C LEU A 102 -5.32 -1.65 4.58
N ARG A 103 -4.10 -1.38 5.06
CA ARG A 103 -3.41 -0.10 4.84
C ARG A 103 -2.33 -0.13 3.77
N PHE A 104 -1.61 -1.24 3.66
CA PHE A 104 -0.42 -1.35 2.83
C PHE A 104 -0.74 -2.11 1.55
N LEU A 105 -0.94 -1.36 0.46
CA LEU A 105 -1.40 -1.87 -0.84
C LEU A 105 -0.37 -1.52 -1.91
N TYR A 106 -0.62 -0.46 -2.69
CA TYR A 106 0.32 0.01 -3.70
C TYR A 106 1.63 0.48 -3.04
N ASN A 107 2.77 -0.06 -3.47
CA ASN A 107 4.09 0.07 -2.84
C ASN A 107 4.09 -0.25 -1.32
N GLY A 108 3.14 -1.07 -0.86
CA GLY A 108 2.91 -1.38 0.55
C GLY A 108 4.11 -2.02 1.24
N ARG A 109 4.95 -2.78 0.50
CA ARG A 109 6.19 -3.37 1.02
C ARG A 109 7.11 -2.32 1.67
N TYR A 110 7.14 -1.12 1.11
CA TYR A 110 8.00 -0.01 1.54
C TYR A 110 7.29 0.94 2.51
N GLY A 111 6.13 0.54 3.04
CA GLY A 111 5.39 1.32 4.04
C GLY A 111 4.51 2.42 3.46
N VAL A 112 4.18 2.38 2.16
CA VAL A 112 3.20 3.31 1.58
C VAL A 112 1.80 2.96 2.09
N GLU A 113 1.17 3.93 2.76
CA GLU A 113 -0.16 3.77 3.33
C GLU A 113 -1.24 4.26 2.37
N THR A 114 -2.30 3.47 2.20
CA THR A 114 -3.51 3.86 1.47
C THR A 114 -4.49 4.54 2.42
N GLY A 115 -4.75 5.82 2.18
CA GLY A 115 -5.70 6.60 2.98
C GLY A 115 -7.16 6.33 2.63
N ALA A 116 -8.05 6.58 3.60
CA ALA A 116 -9.52 6.52 3.43
C ALA A 116 -10.06 7.54 2.40
N ASN A 117 -9.25 8.51 1.97
CA ASN A 117 -9.49 9.48 0.90
C ASN A 117 -8.86 9.11 -0.46
N GLY A 118 -8.01 8.08 -0.52
CA GLY A 118 -7.53 7.41 -1.75
C GLY A 118 -6.22 7.96 -2.24
N LEU A 119 -5.68 8.86 -1.43
CA LEU A 119 -4.33 9.31 -1.54
C LEU A 119 -3.43 8.24 -0.94
N TYR A 120 -2.30 8.03 -1.60
CA TYR A 120 -1.24 7.20 -1.09
C TYR A 120 -0.27 8.09 -0.33
N TYR A 121 -0.07 7.79 0.93
CA TYR A 121 0.90 8.47 1.78
C TYR A 121 2.26 7.82 1.54
N MET A 122 3.06 8.46 0.70
CA MET A 122 4.42 8.06 0.36
C MET A 122 5.43 8.79 1.24
N ARG A 123 5.21 8.71 2.57
CA ARG A 123 6.05 9.28 3.64
C ARG A 123 6.10 10.82 3.66
N ALA A 124 6.70 11.44 2.66
CA ALA A 124 6.82 12.90 2.60
C ALA A 124 5.68 13.56 1.79
N ARG A 125 5.03 12.80 0.89
CA ARG A 125 4.04 13.34 -0.06
C ARG A 125 2.80 12.49 -0.15
N TYR A 126 1.68 13.13 -0.48
CA TYR A 126 0.43 12.47 -0.85
C TYR A 126 0.35 12.34 -2.38
N TYR A 127 0.32 11.10 -2.85
CA TYR A 127 0.13 10.76 -4.25
C TYR A 127 -1.35 10.50 -4.54
N ASN A 128 -1.86 11.02 -5.66
CA ASN A 128 -3.20 10.71 -6.13
C ASN A 128 -3.11 9.87 -7.42
N PRO A 129 -3.49 8.58 -7.37
CA PRO A 129 -3.44 7.70 -8.54
C PRO A 129 -4.42 8.11 -9.64
N GLN A 130 -5.53 8.78 -9.31
CA GLN A 130 -6.55 9.18 -10.29
C GLN A 130 -6.05 10.25 -11.27
N ILE A 131 -5.29 11.21 -10.75
CA ILE A 131 -4.65 12.26 -11.56
C ILE A 131 -3.19 11.96 -11.85
N LYS A 132 -2.69 10.81 -11.38
CA LYS A 132 -1.35 10.26 -11.61
C LYS A 132 -0.22 11.17 -11.14
N ARG A 133 -0.45 11.97 -10.08
CA ARG A 133 0.46 13.02 -9.61
C ARG A 133 0.46 13.20 -8.10
N PHE A 134 1.53 13.79 -7.57
CA PHE A 134 1.55 14.26 -6.19
C PHE A 134 0.66 15.49 -6.00
N ILE A 135 -0.01 15.57 -4.85
CA ILE A 135 -0.79 16.74 -4.43
C ILE A 135 0.13 17.82 -3.86
N ASN A 136 1.16 17.40 -3.14
CA ASN A 136 2.15 18.30 -2.55
C ASN A 136 3.29 18.57 -3.54
N ARG A 137 3.81 19.79 -3.51
CA ARG A 137 5.00 20.18 -4.25
C ARG A 137 6.22 19.48 -3.66
N ASP A 138 7.08 18.94 -4.53
CA ASP A 138 8.41 18.49 -4.11
C ASP A 138 9.24 19.67 -3.56
N ILE A 139 9.87 19.45 -2.42
CA ILE A 139 10.80 20.40 -1.81
C ILE A 139 12.20 20.28 -2.40
N ILE A 140 12.51 19.16 -3.07
CA ILE A 140 13.77 18.96 -3.78
C ILE A 140 13.70 19.69 -5.13
N ASP A 141 14.73 20.46 -5.43
CA ASP A 141 14.85 21.13 -6.73
C ASP A 141 15.28 20.14 -7.80
N GLY A 142 14.58 20.17 -8.94
CA GLY A 142 14.94 19.38 -10.12
C GLY A 142 16.25 19.86 -10.74
N SER A 143 16.92 18.98 -11.47
CA SER A 143 18.11 19.34 -12.24
C SER A 143 17.73 19.96 -13.57
N ILE A 144 18.45 21.01 -13.98
CA ILE A 144 18.31 21.62 -15.32
C ILE A 144 18.71 20.62 -16.43
N THR A 145 19.56 19.64 -16.10
CA THR A 145 19.97 18.56 -17.02
C THR A 145 18.92 17.46 -17.18
N ASP A 146 17.86 17.48 -16.37
CA ASP A 146 16.75 16.53 -16.45
C ASP A 146 15.43 17.31 -16.38
N SER A 147 14.90 17.67 -17.55
CA SER A 147 13.68 18.45 -17.66
C SER A 147 12.46 17.79 -17.01
N GLN A 148 12.45 16.46 -16.82
CA GLN A 148 11.35 15.78 -16.16
C GLN A 148 11.42 15.94 -14.64
N SER A 149 12.62 16.03 -14.06
CA SER A 149 12.83 16.33 -12.64
C SER A 149 12.37 17.73 -12.24
N LEU A 150 12.24 18.67 -13.18
CA LEU A 150 11.70 20.01 -12.94
C LEU A 150 10.19 19.99 -12.64
N ASN A 151 9.47 18.91 -13.00
CA ASN A 151 8.07 18.76 -12.64
C ASN A 151 7.93 18.26 -11.20
N LYS A 152 7.85 19.20 -10.27
CA LYS A 152 7.74 18.99 -8.81
C LYS A 152 6.48 18.23 -8.35
N TYR A 153 5.60 17.83 -9.27
CA TYR A 153 4.39 17.04 -9.00
C TYR A 153 4.38 15.71 -9.75
N SER A 154 5.41 15.41 -10.54
CA SER A 154 5.50 14.16 -11.29
C SER A 154 5.76 12.98 -10.36
N TYR A 155 5.12 11.85 -10.66
CA TYR A 155 5.41 10.59 -9.99
C TYR A 155 6.37 9.78 -10.87
N VAL A 156 7.54 9.45 -10.32
CA VAL A 156 8.47 8.49 -10.91
C VAL A 156 8.88 8.86 -12.34
N GLN A 157 9.03 10.15 -12.63
CA GLN A 157 9.37 10.65 -13.99
C GLN A 157 8.46 10.07 -15.10
N GLY A 158 7.22 9.70 -14.76
CA GLY A 158 6.28 9.09 -15.69
C GLY A 158 6.46 7.59 -15.96
N ASN A 159 7.42 6.89 -15.34
CA ASN A 159 7.65 5.45 -15.52
C ASN A 159 7.43 4.62 -14.22
N PRO A 160 6.17 4.49 -13.75
CA PRO A 160 5.83 3.78 -12.52
C PRO A 160 6.04 2.25 -12.57
N VAL A 161 6.34 1.70 -13.76
CA VAL A 161 6.52 0.25 -13.96
C VAL A 161 7.95 -0.19 -13.64
N SER A 162 8.94 0.64 -13.98
CA SER A 162 10.36 0.32 -13.82
C SER A 162 11.02 1.01 -12.64
N LEU A 163 10.44 2.10 -12.15
CA LEU A 163 11.05 2.95 -11.13
C LEU A 163 10.13 3.03 -9.91
N ILE A 164 10.73 3.25 -8.75
CA ILE A 164 10.05 3.40 -7.46
C ILE A 164 10.51 4.73 -6.88
N ASP A 165 9.56 5.56 -6.41
CA ASP A 165 9.90 6.82 -5.76
C ASP A 165 10.47 6.55 -4.36
N HIS A 166 11.79 6.46 -4.27
CA HIS A 166 12.55 6.32 -3.03
C HIS A 166 12.88 7.71 -2.47
N LEU A 167 11.91 8.40 -1.90
CA LEU A 167 12.23 9.50 -1.00
C LEU A 167 12.75 8.91 0.34
N GLU A 168 14.08 8.81 0.40
CA GLU A 168 14.98 8.49 1.54
C GLU A 168 15.26 7.02 1.91
N PRO A 169 16.43 6.75 2.58
CA PRO A 169 16.86 5.40 2.93
C PRO A 169 15.86 4.71 3.86
N GLN A 170 15.76 3.39 3.71
CA GLN A 170 15.01 2.56 4.65
C GLN A 170 15.64 2.68 6.05
N PRO A 171 14.84 2.63 7.13
CA PRO A 171 15.36 2.62 8.49
C PRO A 171 16.29 1.44 8.77
#